data_AF-A0AA47NP63-F1
#
_entry.id   AF-A0AA47NP63-F1
#
_cell.length_a   1.000
_cell.length_b   1.000
_cell.length_c   1.000
_cell.angle_alpha   90.00
_cell.angle_beta   90.00
_cell.angle_gamma   90.00
#
_symmetry.space_group_name_H-M   'P 1'
#
loop_
_entity.id
_entity.type
_entity.pdbx_description
1 polymer ?
#
loop_
_entity_poly.entity_id
_entity_poly.type
_entity_poly.pdbx_seq_one_letter_code
_entity_poly.pdbx_strand_id
1 'polypeptide(L)'
;MSCKECFLAVVDKLLQKSPLNYTLVKNLSFLDPTKMAEKTAVRLCTGELRKALGYLVEQGRVKEQDCDNILFQYTSFVDDVVQKNHSVFADFNQLSDRVDTFLHRYISKDRQYEKLWKGFLVNWQIEVENLSEENYRAQITIADHLRVVGGIQNVVVDKELLLSVRHQDFDQRTQSEGQQRGQKPKVLLEEIEDSKKSKKKRLENNVQALTSSANRYALKAESEGKLNMIAKSNSLRQEAKEKTEAVKEVDRLLNEKLLL
;
A
#
# COMPACT_ATOMS: atom_id res chain seq x y z
N MET A 1 -4.14 32.69 10.86
CA MET A 1 -3.63 32.23 9.55
C MET A 1 -4.36 33.01 8.48
N SER A 2 -3.63 33.78 7.68
CA SER A 2 -4.24 34.47 6.54
C SER A 2 -4.65 33.44 5.48
N CYS A 3 -5.72 33.69 4.72
CA CYS A 3 -6.17 32.76 3.67
C CYS A 3 -5.05 32.40 2.67
N LYS A 4 -4.07 33.29 2.47
CA LYS A 4 -2.88 33.04 1.65
C LYS A 4 -1.96 31.97 2.23
N GLU A 5 -1.72 31.97 3.54
CA GLU A 5 -0.89 30.96 4.20
C GLU A 5 -1.55 29.58 4.14
N CYS A 6 -2.87 29.54 4.31
CA CYS A 6 -3.63 28.30 4.21
C CYS A 6 -3.64 27.75 2.78
N PHE A 7 -3.81 28.64 1.78
CA PHE A 7 -3.74 28.25 0.36
C PHE A 7 -2.35 27.72 -0.02
N LEU A 8 -1.27 28.39 0.41
CA LEU A 8 0.09 27.92 0.18
C LEU A 8 0.36 26.56 0.83
N ALA A 9 -0.12 26.34 2.06
CA ALA A 9 0.01 25.05 2.73
C ALA A 9 -0.79 23.93 2.05
N VAL A 10 -1.96 24.24 1.49
CA VAL A 10 -2.78 23.29 0.72
C VAL A 10 -2.11 22.97 -0.61
N VAL A 11 -1.60 23.96 -1.33
CA VAL A 11 -0.86 23.77 -2.59
C VAL A 11 0.40 22.96 -2.34
N ASP A 12 1.15 23.24 -1.27
CA ASP A 12 2.37 22.49 -0.93
C ASP A 12 2.05 21.03 -0.58
N LYS A 13 0.97 20.76 0.18
CA LYS A 13 0.50 19.40 0.43
C LYS A 13 -0.02 18.69 -0.83
N LEU A 14 -0.69 19.41 -1.73
CA LEU A 14 -1.13 18.90 -3.03
C LEU A 14 0.06 18.56 -3.93
N LEU A 15 1.12 19.38 -3.90
CA LEU A 15 2.36 19.12 -4.62
C LEU A 15 3.11 17.94 -4.00
N GLN A 16 3.22 17.85 -2.67
CA GLN A 16 3.83 16.71 -1.98
C GLN A 16 3.10 15.39 -2.29
N LYS A 17 1.76 15.41 -2.34
CA LYS A 17 0.92 14.28 -2.74
C LYS A 17 0.71 14.16 -4.24
N SER A 18 1.31 15.04 -5.04
CA SER A 18 1.13 15.04 -6.48
C SER A 18 1.72 13.77 -7.07
N PRO A 19 1.04 13.12 -8.01
CA PRO A 19 1.56 11.97 -8.72
C PRO A 19 2.97 12.21 -9.28
N LEU A 20 3.29 13.46 -9.64
CA LEU A 20 4.58 13.91 -10.16
C LEU A 20 5.78 13.65 -9.23
N ASN A 21 5.56 13.41 -7.93
CA ASN A 21 6.63 13.06 -7.00
C ASN A 21 6.95 11.57 -6.96
N TYR A 22 6.03 10.70 -7.42
CA TYR A 22 6.28 9.27 -7.45
C TYR A 22 7.32 8.94 -8.52
N THR A 23 8.32 8.16 -8.11
CA THR A 23 9.36 7.65 -9.00
C THR A 23 8.79 7.01 -10.25
N LEU A 24 7.67 6.30 -10.15
CA LEU A 24 6.97 5.74 -11.30
C LEU A 24 6.54 6.83 -12.30
N VAL A 25 5.80 7.84 -11.86
CA VAL A 25 5.25 8.90 -12.72
C VAL A 25 6.35 9.74 -13.35
N LYS A 26 7.45 10.01 -12.63
CA LYS A 26 8.64 10.68 -13.20
C LYS A 26 9.27 9.86 -14.32
N ASN A 27 9.25 8.54 -14.19
CA ASN A 27 9.79 7.63 -15.19
C ASN A 27 8.72 7.15 -16.19
N LEU A 28 7.52 7.75 -16.25
CA LEU A 28 6.52 7.48 -17.29
C LEU A 28 6.69 8.39 -18.51
N SER A 29 7.64 9.32 -18.52
CA SER A 29 7.88 10.19 -19.67
C SER A 29 8.31 9.47 -20.95
N PHE A 30 8.76 8.22 -20.85
CA PHE A 30 8.98 7.37 -22.03
C PHE A 30 7.70 7.10 -22.83
N LEU A 31 6.52 7.33 -22.26
CA LEU A 31 5.23 7.22 -22.96
C LEU A 31 4.91 8.42 -23.86
N ASP A 32 5.66 9.51 -23.73
CA ASP A 32 5.39 10.73 -24.50
C ASP A 32 5.80 10.54 -25.97
N PRO A 33 4.84 10.55 -26.92
CA PRO A 33 5.14 10.34 -28.34
C PRO A 33 6.16 11.33 -28.90
N THR A 34 6.17 12.56 -28.38
CA THR A 34 7.12 13.60 -28.81
C THR A 34 8.55 13.24 -28.42
N LYS A 35 8.76 12.70 -27.21
CA LYS A 35 10.06 12.21 -26.72
C LYS A 35 10.50 10.92 -27.41
N MET A 36 9.54 10.08 -27.84
CA MET A 36 9.87 8.90 -28.63
C MET A 36 10.42 9.27 -30.03
N ALA A 37 9.94 10.37 -30.62
CA ALA A 37 10.41 10.83 -31.93
C ALA A 37 11.83 11.43 -31.87
N GLU A 38 12.18 12.07 -30.76
CA GLU A 38 13.47 12.72 -30.59
C GLU A 38 14.60 11.70 -30.37
N LYS A 39 15.48 11.52 -31.37
CA LYS A 39 16.58 10.53 -31.36
C LYS A 39 17.49 10.61 -30.13
N THR A 40 17.70 11.80 -29.58
CA THR A 40 18.47 12.05 -28.35
C THR A 40 17.75 11.57 -27.09
N ALA A 41 16.42 11.65 -27.07
CA ALA A 41 15.59 11.26 -25.95
C ALA A 41 15.30 9.76 -25.90
N VAL A 42 15.48 9.01 -27.00
CA VAL A 42 15.25 7.55 -27.02
C VAL A 42 16.05 6.82 -25.94
N ARG A 43 17.36 7.11 -25.83
CA ARG A 43 18.22 6.49 -24.80
C ARG A 43 17.78 6.83 -23.38
N LEU A 44 17.29 8.05 -23.17
CA LEU A 44 16.75 8.49 -21.88
C LEU A 44 15.44 7.75 -21.58
N CYS A 45 14.54 7.64 -22.56
CA CYS A 45 13.28 6.92 -22.47
C CYS A 45 13.48 5.43 -22.16
N THR A 46 14.47 4.77 -22.76
CA THR A 46 14.78 3.37 -22.42
C THR A 46 15.27 3.22 -20.98
N GLY A 47 16.03 4.20 -20.48
CA GLY A 47 16.48 4.25 -19.08
C GLY A 47 15.33 4.52 -18.10
N GLU A 48 14.40 5.39 -18.46
CA GLU A 48 13.17 5.67 -17.70
C GLU A 48 12.26 4.44 -17.66
N LEU A 49 12.03 3.79 -18.81
CA LEU A 49 11.29 2.52 -18.89
C LEU A 49 11.93 1.44 -18.00
N ARG A 50 13.27 1.32 -18.00
CA ARG A 50 13.96 0.35 -17.11
C ARG A 50 13.70 0.64 -15.64
N LYS A 51 13.73 1.91 -15.22
CA LYS A 51 13.43 2.30 -13.84
C LYS A 51 11.97 2.06 -13.47
N ALA A 52 11.04 2.36 -14.39
CA ALA A 52 9.62 2.07 -14.22
C ALA A 52 9.36 0.56 -14.09
N LEU A 53 9.98 -0.26 -14.95
CA LEU A 53 9.90 -1.72 -14.87
C LEU A 53 10.48 -2.26 -13.57
N GLY A 54 11.63 -1.74 -13.10
CA GLY A 54 12.19 -2.13 -11.80
C GLY A 54 11.20 -1.92 -10.65
N TYR A 55 10.55 -0.76 -10.60
CA TYR A 55 9.48 -0.49 -9.63
C TYR A 55 8.30 -1.46 -9.78
N LEU A 56 7.88 -1.76 -11.02
CA LEU A 56 6.78 -2.71 -11.26
C LEU A 56 7.13 -4.16 -10.87
N VAL A 57 8.40 -4.56 -10.97
CA VAL A 57 8.89 -5.86 -10.50
C VAL A 57 8.90 -5.92 -8.98
N GLU A 58 9.38 -4.87 -8.31
CA GLU A 58 9.39 -4.78 -6.84
C GLU A 58 7.97 -4.89 -6.26
N GLN A 59 6.97 -4.36 -6.97
CA GLN A 59 5.55 -4.45 -6.61
C GLN A 59 4.88 -5.76 -7.08
N GLY A 60 5.64 -6.71 -7.67
CA GLY A 60 5.14 -8.00 -8.13
C GLY A 60 4.20 -7.97 -9.35
N ARG A 61 4.18 -6.85 -10.08
CA ARG A 61 3.24 -6.61 -11.21
C ARG A 61 3.78 -7.07 -12.55
N VAL A 62 5.09 -7.05 -12.70
CA VAL A 62 5.78 -7.56 -13.89
C VAL A 62 6.77 -8.63 -13.45
N LYS A 63 6.86 -9.72 -14.20
CA LYS A 63 7.88 -10.74 -13.96
C LYS A 63 9.22 -10.22 -14.48
N GLU A 64 10.28 -10.39 -13.71
CA GLU A 64 11.64 -10.00 -14.10
C GLU A 64 12.05 -10.56 -15.47
N GLN A 65 11.61 -11.79 -15.77
CA GLN A 65 11.81 -12.51 -17.04
C GLN A 65 11.20 -11.80 -18.26
N ASP A 66 10.19 -10.96 -18.04
CA ASP A 66 9.51 -10.21 -19.09
C ASP A 66 10.09 -8.80 -19.29
N CYS A 67 10.90 -8.29 -18.35
CA CYS A 67 11.48 -6.94 -18.43
C CYS A 67 12.37 -6.75 -19.65
N ASP A 68 13.28 -7.69 -19.92
CA ASP A 68 14.17 -7.61 -21.07
C ASP A 68 13.40 -7.72 -22.39
N ASN A 69 12.35 -8.54 -22.42
CA ASN A 69 11.47 -8.64 -23.58
C ASN A 69 10.70 -7.34 -23.84
N ILE A 70 10.20 -6.68 -22.78
CA ILE A 70 9.50 -5.39 -22.90
C ILE A 70 10.46 -4.29 -23.37
N LEU A 71 11.69 -4.25 -22.82
CA LEU A 71 12.71 -3.29 -23.24
C LEU A 71 13.12 -3.49 -24.70
N PHE A 72 13.27 -4.74 -25.14
CA PHE A 72 13.56 -5.07 -26.53
C PHE A 72 12.43 -4.61 -27.46
N GLN A 73 11.18 -4.97 -27.13
CA GLN A 73 10.01 -4.56 -27.91
C GLN A 73 9.85 -3.05 -28.00
N TYR A 74 10.13 -2.32 -26.91
CA TYR A 74 10.12 -0.86 -26.91
C TYR A 74 11.16 -0.27 -27.86
N THR A 75 12.39 -0.81 -27.82
CA THR A 75 13.47 -0.34 -28.69
C THR A 75 13.14 -0.59 -30.16
N SER A 76 12.67 -1.80 -30.50
CA SER A 76 12.21 -2.13 -31.85
C SER A 76 11.01 -1.27 -32.28
N PHE A 77 10.08 -0.95 -31.38
CA PHE A 77 8.95 -0.06 -31.69
C PHE A 77 9.43 1.36 -32.05
N VAL A 78 10.38 1.90 -31.28
CA VAL A 78 10.93 3.23 -31.54
C VAL A 78 11.69 3.24 -32.87
N ASP A 79 12.54 2.25 -33.12
CA ASP A 79 13.35 2.19 -34.34
C ASP A 79 12.52 1.93 -35.59
N ASP A 80 11.49 1.08 -35.53
CA ASP A 80 10.73 0.67 -36.71
C ASP A 80 9.46 1.49 -36.94
N VAL A 81 8.69 1.81 -35.89
CA VAL A 81 7.35 2.40 -36.01
C VAL A 81 7.38 3.90 -35.82
N VAL A 82 8.14 4.37 -34.82
CA VAL A 82 8.23 5.80 -34.52
C VAL A 82 9.07 6.52 -35.59
N GLN A 83 10.20 5.94 -36.03
CA GLN A 83 10.99 6.55 -37.12
C GLN A 83 10.22 6.60 -38.45
N LYS A 84 9.41 5.57 -38.78
CA LYS A 84 8.58 5.58 -40.00
C LYS A 84 7.47 6.63 -39.97
N ASN A 85 6.95 6.92 -38.78
CA ASN A 85 5.86 7.88 -38.57
C ASN A 85 6.33 9.15 -37.84
N HIS A 86 7.60 9.53 -38.00
CA HIS A 86 8.25 10.53 -37.16
C HIS A 86 7.48 11.86 -37.05
N SER A 87 6.95 12.38 -38.17
CA SER A 87 6.16 13.63 -38.16
C SER A 87 4.92 13.53 -37.27
N VAL A 88 4.21 12.41 -37.32
CA VAL A 88 2.97 12.20 -36.55
C VAL A 88 3.24 12.09 -35.05
N PHE A 89 4.40 11.54 -34.67
CA PHE A 89 4.83 11.45 -33.27
C PHE A 89 5.40 12.78 -32.75
N ALA A 90 6.11 13.54 -33.60
CA ALA A 90 6.67 14.84 -33.26
C ALA A 90 5.58 15.93 -33.11
N ASP A 91 4.54 15.89 -33.95
CA ASP A 91 3.41 16.84 -33.92
C ASP A 91 2.31 16.43 -32.92
N PHE A 92 2.56 15.43 -32.07
CA PHE A 92 1.59 14.96 -31.10
C PHE A 92 1.24 16.06 -30.09
N ASN A 93 -0.05 16.37 -29.97
CA ASN A 93 -0.55 17.39 -29.05
C ASN A 93 -1.35 16.75 -27.91
N GLN A 94 -0.79 16.82 -26.70
CA GLN A 94 -1.41 16.31 -25.48
C GLN A 94 -2.73 17.01 -25.10
N LEU A 95 -3.01 18.19 -25.66
CA LEU A 95 -4.25 18.94 -25.40
C LEU A 95 -5.42 18.47 -26.29
N SER A 96 -5.14 17.97 -27.50
CA SER A 96 -6.16 17.47 -28.43
C SER A 96 -6.30 15.96 -28.36
N ASP A 97 -5.19 15.24 -28.16
CA ASP A 97 -5.12 13.80 -28.35
C ASP A 97 -4.74 13.04 -27.08
N ARG A 98 -5.37 11.88 -26.93
CA ARG A 98 -5.12 10.94 -25.83
C ARG A 98 -3.95 10.01 -26.18
N VAL A 99 -2.91 9.99 -25.34
CA VAL A 99 -1.68 9.19 -25.53
C VAL A 99 -1.99 7.70 -25.68
N ASP A 100 -2.89 7.15 -24.87
CA ASP A 100 -3.27 5.73 -24.90
C ASP A 100 -3.98 5.35 -26.21
N THR A 101 -4.92 6.18 -26.67
CA THR A 101 -5.63 5.96 -27.94
C THR A 101 -4.67 6.09 -29.13
N PHE A 102 -3.75 7.06 -29.06
CA PHE A 102 -2.74 7.28 -30.07
C PHE A 102 -1.79 6.09 -30.16
N LEU A 103 -1.16 5.68 -29.06
CA LEU A 103 -0.22 4.56 -29.03
C LEU A 103 -0.88 3.23 -29.37
N HIS A 104 -2.13 3.00 -28.93
CA HIS A 104 -2.89 1.80 -29.28
C HIS A 104 -2.98 1.63 -30.81
N ARG A 105 -3.21 2.71 -31.57
CA ARG A 105 -3.31 2.65 -33.04
C ARG A 105 -2.06 2.07 -33.72
N TYR A 106 -0.90 2.20 -33.10
CA TYR A 106 0.39 1.77 -33.64
C TYR A 106 0.90 0.47 -33.00
N ILE A 107 0.61 0.23 -31.72
CA ILE A 107 1.10 -0.92 -30.97
C ILE A 107 0.15 -2.12 -31.12
N SER A 108 -1.17 -1.91 -31.11
CA SER A 108 -2.16 -3.01 -31.04
C SER A 108 -2.26 -3.83 -32.34
N LYS A 109 -1.77 -3.28 -33.44
CA LYS A 109 -1.86 -3.90 -34.76
C LYS A 109 -0.84 -5.02 -34.95
N ASP A 110 0.23 -5.00 -34.16
CA ASP A 110 1.35 -5.91 -34.35
C ASP A 110 1.57 -6.79 -33.12
N ARG A 111 1.48 -8.11 -33.34
CA ARG A 111 1.60 -9.11 -32.28
C ARG A 111 3.00 -9.11 -31.66
N GLN A 112 3.99 -8.58 -32.36
CA GLN A 112 5.35 -8.46 -31.84
C GLN A 112 5.49 -7.50 -30.65
N TYR A 113 4.53 -6.59 -30.44
CA TYR A 113 4.52 -5.62 -29.33
C TYR A 113 3.50 -5.96 -28.23
N GLU A 114 2.98 -7.19 -28.20
CA GLU A 114 1.93 -7.60 -27.25
C GLU A 114 2.38 -7.48 -25.78
N LYS A 115 3.64 -7.83 -25.47
CA LYS A 115 4.16 -7.74 -24.10
C LYS A 115 4.39 -6.29 -23.68
N LEU A 116 4.86 -5.45 -24.61
CA LEU A 116 4.98 -4.01 -24.42
C LEU A 116 3.62 -3.37 -24.14
N TRP A 117 2.58 -3.71 -24.92
CA TRP A 117 1.21 -3.26 -24.68
C TRP A 117 0.66 -3.71 -23.32
N LYS A 118 0.90 -4.97 -22.94
CA LYS A 118 0.53 -5.47 -21.61
C LYS A 118 1.25 -4.74 -20.48
N GLY A 119 2.53 -4.40 -20.66
CA GLY A 119 3.29 -3.56 -19.72
C GLY A 119 2.71 -2.16 -19.58
N PHE A 120 2.19 -1.58 -20.67
CA PHE A 120 1.47 -0.30 -20.64
C PHE A 120 0.11 -0.38 -19.92
N LEU A 121 -0.61 -1.49 -20.06
CA LEU A 121 -1.89 -1.73 -19.37
C LEU A 121 -1.74 -1.97 -17.86
N VAL A 122 -0.56 -2.37 -17.38
CA VAL A 122 -0.30 -2.41 -15.92
C VAL A 122 -0.43 -1.00 -15.31
N ASN A 123 -0.09 0.06 -16.06
CA ASN A 123 -0.34 1.44 -15.63
C ASN A 123 -1.84 1.76 -15.49
N TRP A 124 -2.70 1.18 -16.35
CA TRP A 124 -4.16 1.29 -16.24
C TRP A 124 -4.66 0.61 -14.96
N GLN A 125 -4.12 -0.56 -14.61
CA GLN A 125 -4.47 -1.25 -13.35
C GLN A 125 -4.02 -0.48 -12.10
N ILE A 126 -2.97 0.34 -12.18
CA ILE A 126 -2.49 1.16 -11.05
C ILE A 126 -3.45 2.32 -10.73
N GLU A 127 -4.13 2.89 -11.73
CA GLU A 127 -5.18 3.91 -11.49
C GLU A 127 -6.42 3.29 -10.82
N VAL A 128 -6.74 2.04 -11.16
CA VAL A 128 -7.89 1.28 -10.62
C VAL A 128 -7.67 0.82 -9.17
N GLU A 129 -6.44 0.53 -8.76
CA GLU A 129 -6.17 0.03 -7.41
C GLU A 129 -5.98 1.13 -6.34
N ASN A 130 -5.74 2.38 -6.75
CA ASN A 130 -5.56 3.51 -5.81
C ASN A 130 -6.82 4.40 -5.65
N LEU A 131 -7.84 4.25 -6.50
CA LEU A 131 -9.11 4.99 -6.44
C LEU A 131 -10.28 4.01 -6.42
N SER A 132 -11.29 4.25 -5.58
CA SER A 132 -12.54 3.47 -5.67
C SER A 132 -13.20 3.66 -7.03
N GLU A 133 -13.95 2.66 -7.50
CA GLU A 133 -14.66 2.70 -8.79
C GLU A 133 -15.56 3.96 -8.92
N GLU A 134 -16.14 4.41 -7.81
CA GLU A 134 -16.93 5.64 -7.73
C GLU A 134 -16.10 6.90 -8.00
N ASN A 135 -14.88 6.98 -7.45
CA ASN A 135 -13.99 8.13 -7.68
C ASN A 135 -13.54 8.20 -9.15
N TYR A 136 -13.35 7.04 -9.78
CA TYR A 136 -13.01 6.97 -11.20
C TYR A 136 -14.17 7.45 -12.09
N ARG A 137 -15.39 6.97 -11.82
CA ARG A 137 -16.61 7.44 -12.52
C ARG A 137 -16.79 8.94 -12.36
N ALA A 138 -16.51 9.48 -11.18
CA ALA A 138 -16.56 10.92 -10.92
C ALA A 138 -15.52 11.69 -11.75
N GLN A 139 -14.26 11.24 -11.79
CA GLN A 139 -13.20 11.90 -12.56
C GLN A 139 -13.49 11.91 -14.07
N ILE A 140 -13.96 10.79 -14.63
CA ILE A 140 -14.37 10.74 -16.05
C ILE A 140 -15.51 11.71 -16.29
N THR A 141 -16.54 11.67 -15.45
CA THR A 141 -17.70 12.56 -15.60
C THR A 141 -17.30 14.03 -15.56
N ILE A 142 -16.38 14.40 -14.66
CA ILE A 142 -15.83 15.76 -14.55
C ILE A 142 -15.02 16.12 -15.80
N ALA A 143 -14.13 15.23 -16.27
CA ALA A 143 -13.30 15.47 -17.44
C ALA A 143 -14.14 15.61 -18.73
N ASP A 144 -15.16 14.78 -18.90
CA ASP A 144 -16.08 14.83 -20.04
C ASP A 144 -16.91 16.12 -20.00
N HIS A 145 -17.42 16.49 -18.82
CA HIS A 145 -18.16 17.75 -18.66
C HIS A 145 -17.26 18.96 -18.98
N LEU A 146 -16.02 18.98 -18.49
CA LEU A 146 -15.06 20.05 -18.77
C LEU A 146 -14.72 20.16 -20.27
N ARG A 147 -14.67 19.04 -20.99
CA ARG A 147 -14.48 19.04 -22.45
C ARG A 147 -15.68 19.63 -23.19
N VAL A 148 -16.90 19.25 -22.78
CA VAL A 148 -18.14 19.78 -23.38
C VAL A 148 -18.27 21.29 -23.15
N VAL A 149 -17.89 21.74 -21.94
CA VAL A 149 -18.00 23.14 -21.52
C VAL A 149 -16.83 24.01 -22.03
N GLY A 150 -15.81 23.39 -22.65
CA GLY A 150 -14.67 24.10 -23.23
C GLY A 150 -13.68 24.63 -22.19
N GLY A 151 -13.59 23.96 -21.04
CA GLY A 151 -12.66 24.27 -19.97
C GLY A 151 -13.32 24.78 -18.69
N ILE A 152 -12.51 24.84 -17.62
CA ILE A 152 -12.99 25.11 -16.25
C ILE A 152 -13.58 26.51 -16.07
N GLN A 153 -13.16 27.48 -16.88
CA GLN A 153 -13.61 28.87 -16.76
C GLN A 153 -15.06 29.08 -17.21
N ASN A 154 -15.61 28.11 -17.95
CA ASN A 154 -16.97 28.16 -18.48
C ASN A 154 -17.95 27.31 -17.65
N VAL A 155 -17.47 26.64 -16.59
CA VAL A 155 -18.31 25.82 -15.72
C VAL A 155 -19.17 26.74 -14.85
N VAL A 156 -20.48 26.67 -15.05
CA VAL A 156 -21.44 27.44 -14.26
C VAL A 156 -21.60 26.78 -12.89
N VAL A 157 -21.27 27.52 -11.82
CA VAL A 157 -21.50 27.06 -10.45
C VAL A 157 -22.95 27.30 -10.09
N ASP A 158 -23.77 26.26 -10.24
CA ASP A 158 -25.18 26.29 -9.87
C ASP A 158 -25.39 25.97 -8.37
N LYS A 159 -26.62 26.19 -7.90
CA LYS A 159 -26.98 25.90 -6.50
C LYS A 159 -26.92 24.40 -6.18
N GLU A 160 -27.12 23.53 -7.15
CA GLU A 160 -27.12 22.08 -6.94
C GLU A 160 -25.70 21.54 -6.72
N LEU A 161 -24.72 22.06 -7.46
CA LEU A 161 -23.30 21.80 -7.28
C LEU A 161 -22.79 22.31 -5.92
N LEU A 162 -23.28 23.46 -5.46
CA LEU A 162 -22.97 23.96 -4.12
C LEU A 162 -23.59 23.11 -3.00
N LEU A 163 -24.76 22.50 -3.25
CA LEU A 163 -25.42 21.61 -2.31
C LEU A 163 -24.73 20.24 -2.25
N SER A 164 -24.33 19.67 -3.38
CA SER A 164 -23.66 18.35 -3.43
C SER A 164 -22.31 18.33 -2.71
N VAL A 165 -21.54 19.43 -2.78
CA VAL A 165 -20.28 19.58 -2.03
C VAL A 165 -20.52 19.61 -0.52
N ARG A 166 -21.59 20.28 -0.04
CA ARG A 166 -21.90 20.31 1.40
C ARG A 166 -22.25 18.94 1.97
N HIS A 167 -22.91 18.09 1.19
CA HIS A 167 -23.26 16.74 1.63
C HIS A 167 -22.03 15.82 1.65
N GLN A 168 -21.14 15.90 0.67
CA GLN A 168 -19.88 15.14 0.65
C GLN A 168 -18.94 15.48 1.81
N ASP A 169 -18.82 16.76 2.19
CA ASP A 169 -18.00 17.18 3.35
C ASP A 169 -18.50 16.57 4.66
N PHE A 170 -19.81 16.39 4.80
CA PHE A 170 -20.43 15.78 5.98
C PHE A 170 -20.18 14.26 6.01
N ASP A 171 -20.36 13.58 4.87
CA ASP A 171 -20.15 12.14 4.77
C ASP A 171 -18.67 11.74 4.95
N GLN A 172 -17.73 12.49 4.37
CA GLN A 172 -16.29 12.23 4.54
C GLN A 172 -15.81 12.43 5.99
N ARG A 173 -16.34 13.44 6.70
CA ARG A 173 -16.04 13.64 8.13
C ARG A 173 -16.56 12.47 8.97
N THR A 174 -17.77 12.02 8.68
CA THR A 174 -18.39 10.90 9.41
C THR A 174 -17.63 9.58 9.18
N GLN A 175 -17.20 9.31 7.94
CA GLN A 175 -16.42 8.10 7.60
C GLN A 175 -15.00 8.10 8.18
N SER A 176 -14.30 9.24 8.13
CA SER A 176 -12.94 9.38 8.67
C SER A 176 -12.90 9.29 10.20
N GLU A 177 -13.91 9.84 10.89
CA GLU A 177 -14.10 9.68 12.33
C GLU A 177 -14.44 8.22 12.70
N GLY A 178 -15.24 7.52 11.89
CA GLY A 178 -15.56 6.10 12.05
C GLY A 178 -14.34 5.17 11.88
N GLN A 179 -13.53 5.37 10.84
CA GLN A 179 -12.33 4.55 10.58
C GLN A 179 -11.24 4.73 11.66
N GLN A 180 -11.00 5.97 12.12
CA GLN A 180 -10.05 6.20 13.22
C GLN A 180 -10.53 5.62 14.55
N ARG A 181 -11.84 5.64 14.80
CA ARG A 181 -12.44 5.04 16.00
C ARG A 181 -12.54 3.51 15.92
N GLY A 182 -12.56 2.88 14.75
CA GLY A 182 -12.58 1.42 14.61
C GLY A 182 -11.20 0.75 14.69
N GLN A 183 -10.16 1.40 14.16
CA GLN A 183 -8.80 0.84 14.13
C GLN A 183 -8.08 0.93 15.49
N LYS A 184 -8.18 2.06 16.19
CA LYS A 184 -7.51 2.25 17.50
C LYS A 184 -7.94 1.22 18.57
N PRO A 185 -9.24 0.93 18.79
CA PRO A 185 -9.65 -0.05 19.78
C PRO A 185 -9.24 -1.47 19.39
N LYS A 186 -9.28 -1.83 18.10
CA LYS A 186 -8.92 -3.17 17.65
C LYS A 186 -7.43 -3.46 17.86
N VAL A 187 -6.56 -2.52 17.49
CA VAL A 187 -5.10 -2.63 17.70
C VAL A 187 -4.75 -2.67 19.19
N LEU A 188 -5.34 -1.80 20.01
CA LEU A 188 -5.11 -1.79 21.46
C LEU A 188 -5.60 -3.07 22.14
N LEU A 189 -6.70 -3.67 21.68
CA LEU A 189 -7.20 -4.93 22.21
C LEU A 189 -6.28 -6.11 21.86
N GLU A 190 -5.78 -6.14 20.63
CA GLU A 190 -4.85 -7.17 20.15
C GLU A 190 -3.51 -7.11 20.91
N GLU A 191 -2.93 -5.91 21.09
CA GLU A 191 -1.71 -5.71 21.89
C GLU A 191 -1.87 -6.15 23.37
N ILE A 192 -3.03 -5.85 23.97
CA ILE A 192 -3.33 -6.27 25.35
C ILE A 192 -3.47 -7.79 25.44
N GLU A 193 -4.07 -8.44 24.44
CA GLU A 193 -4.25 -9.88 24.42
C GLU A 193 -2.90 -10.62 24.28
N ASP A 194 -2.02 -10.14 23.39
CA ASP A 194 -0.68 -10.68 23.19
C ASP A 194 0.20 -10.51 24.44
N SER A 195 0.11 -9.35 25.09
CA SER A 195 0.80 -9.09 26.36
C SER A 195 0.35 -10.06 27.46
N LYS A 196 -0.96 -10.35 27.57
CA LYS A 196 -1.50 -11.32 28.53
C LYS A 196 -1.09 -12.76 28.22
N LYS A 197 -1.15 -13.18 26.95
CA LYS A 197 -0.71 -14.53 26.51
C LYS A 197 0.78 -14.75 26.79
N SER A 198 1.62 -13.76 26.52
CA SER A 198 3.06 -13.85 26.79
C SER A 198 3.36 -13.96 28.30
N LYS A 199 2.63 -13.21 29.14
CA LYS A 199 2.73 -13.28 30.61
C LYS A 199 2.32 -14.66 31.14
N LYS A 200 1.24 -15.25 30.61
CA LYS A 200 0.80 -16.61 30.94
C LYS A 200 1.91 -17.63 30.68
N LYS A 201 2.46 -17.65 29.46
CA LYS A 201 3.52 -18.60 29.07
C LYS A 201 4.76 -18.52 29.96
N ARG A 202 5.14 -17.30 30.38
CA ARG A 202 6.26 -17.09 31.32
C ARG A 202 5.97 -17.68 32.70
N LEU A 203 4.75 -17.56 33.20
CA LEU A 203 4.37 -18.13 34.49
C LEU A 203 4.33 -19.67 34.44
N GLU A 204 3.80 -20.26 33.37
CA GLU A 204 3.78 -21.72 33.16
C GLU A 204 5.20 -22.31 33.14
N ASN A 205 6.11 -21.69 32.40
CA ASN A 205 7.52 -22.11 32.37
C ASN A 205 8.17 -22.05 33.76
N ASN A 206 7.86 -21.01 34.55
CA ASN A 206 8.35 -20.89 35.92
C ASN A 206 7.79 -21.97 36.84
N VAL A 207 6.50 -22.29 36.72
CA VAL A 207 5.87 -23.39 37.48
C VAL A 207 6.54 -24.72 37.15
N GLN A 208 6.79 -24.99 35.87
CA GLN A 208 7.47 -26.21 35.43
C GLN A 208 8.90 -26.29 35.99
N ALA A 209 9.66 -25.20 35.94
CA ALA A 209 11.02 -25.12 36.47
C ALA A 209 11.09 -25.32 37.99
N LEU A 210 10.17 -24.69 38.74
CA LEU A 210 10.06 -24.85 40.19
C LEU A 210 9.67 -26.29 40.58
N THR A 211 8.71 -26.88 39.87
CA THR A 211 8.27 -28.26 40.10
C THR A 211 9.40 -29.26 39.85
N SER A 212 10.13 -29.08 38.75
CA SER A 212 11.30 -29.91 38.41
C SER A 212 12.41 -29.79 39.44
N SER A 213 12.66 -28.56 39.92
CA SER A 213 13.64 -28.29 40.98
C SER A 213 13.22 -28.91 42.31
N ALA A 214 11.94 -28.81 42.68
CA ALA A 214 11.40 -29.41 43.89
C ALA A 214 11.53 -30.94 43.87
N ASN A 215 11.21 -31.58 42.74
CA ASN A 215 11.35 -33.03 42.58
C ASN A 215 12.81 -33.47 42.66
N ARG A 216 13.74 -32.71 42.07
CA ARG A 216 15.18 -32.97 42.20
C ARG A 216 15.66 -32.86 43.64
N TYR A 217 15.18 -31.89 44.42
CA TYR A 217 15.54 -31.77 45.83
C TYR A 217 14.92 -32.88 46.69
N ALA A 218 13.72 -33.36 46.37
CA ALA A 218 13.09 -34.50 47.04
C ALA A 218 13.88 -35.79 46.79
N LEU A 219 14.22 -36.09 45.53
CA LEU A 219 15.03 -37.28 45.17
C LEU A 219 16.40 -37.26 45.84
N LYS A 220 17.07 -36.11 45.89
CA LYS A 220 18.36 -35.97 46.60
C LYS A 220 18.23 -36.13 48.11
N ALA A 221 17.10 -35.72 48.69
CA ALA A 221 16.84 -35.90 50.11
C ALA A 221 16.64 -37.38 50.45
N GLU A 222 15.94 -38.13 49.60
CA GLU A 222 15.75 -39.58 49.72
C GLU A 222 17.07 -40.35 49.58
N SER A 223 17.94 -39.94 48.64
CA SER A 223 19.22 -40.62 48.41
C SER A 223 20.29 -40.30 49.47
N GLU A 224 20.31 -39.08 50.01
CA GLU A 224 21.35 -38.62 50.95
C GLU A 224 20.89 -38.57 52.42
N GLY A 225 19.60 -38.83 52.70
CA GLY A 225 19.03 -38.82 54.05
C GLY A 225 18.96 -37.42 54.70
N LYS A 226 19.07 -36.33 53.92
CA LYS A 226 19.15 -34.96 54.44
C LYS A 226 17.79 -34.28 54.50
N LEU A 227 17.20 -34.23 55.70
CA LEU A 227 15.90 -33.61 55.99
C LEU A 227 15.81 -32.12 55.58
N ASN A 228 16.92 -31.37 55.62
CA ASN A 228 16.96 -29.97 55.20
C ASN A 228 16.61 -29.77 53.70
N MET A 229 16.81 -30.78 52.86
CA MET A 229 16.47 -30.72 51.43
C MET A 229 14.97 -30.91 51.19
N ILE A 230 14.25 -31.57 52.11
CA ILE A 230 12.79 -31.68 52.10
C ILE A 230 12.15 -30.32 52.39
N ALA A 231 12.68 -29.59 53.38
CA ALA A 231 12.21 -28.23 53.66
C ALA A 231 12.33 -27.31 52.44
N LYS A 232 13.46 -27.40 51.72
CA LYS A 232 13.69 -26.63 50.48
C LYS A 232 12.78 -27.08 49.34
N SER A 233 12.50 -28.38 49.20
CA SER A 233 11.53 -28.91 48.23
C SER A 233 10.11 -28.40 48.50
N ASN A 234 9.68 -28.41 49.77
CA ASN A 234 8.35 -27.93 50.17
C ASN A 234 8.18 -26.43 49.93
N SER A 235 9.21 -25.62 50.20
CA SER A 235 9.20 -24.18 49.88
C SER A 235 9.01 -23.93 48.38
N LEU A 236 9.69 -24.69 47.51
CA LEU A 236 9.56 -24.56 46.06
C LEU A 236 8.20 -25.04 45.55
N ARG A 237 7.60 -26.05 46.19
CA ARG A 237 6.23 -26.51 45.87
C ARG A 237 5.18 -25.48 46.24
N GLN A 238 5.35 -24.81 47.37
CA GLN A 238 4.47 -23.71 47.79
C GLN A 238 4.55 -22.55 46.79
N GLU A 239 5.76 -22.14 46.40
CA GLU A 239 5.95 -21.09 45.38
C GLU A 239 5.37 -21.49 44.01
N ALA A 240 5.51 -22.75 43.61
CA ALA A 240 4.92 -23.27 42.37
C ALA A 240 3.39 -23.23 42.40
N LYS A 241 2.77 -23.55 43.55
CA LYS A 241 1.33 -23.50 43.76
C LYS A 241 0.80 -22.06 43.65
N GLU A 242 1.47 -21.10 44.28
CA GLU A 242 1.11 -19.68 44.18
C GLU A 242 1.18 -19.17 42.72
N LYS A 243 2.20 -19.58 41.96
CA LYS A 243 2.32 -19.22 40.55
C LYS A 243 1.29 -19.93 39.66
N THR A 244 0.86 -21.14 40.02
CA THR A 244 -0.21 -21.86 39.31
C THR A 244 -1.55 -21.14 39.49
N GLU A 245 -1.80 -20.60 40.68
CA GLU A 245 -3.02 -19.85 40.97
C GLU A 245 -3.01 -18.50 40.22
N ALA A 246 -1.84 -17.87 40.08
CA ALA A 246 -1.69 -16.69 39.21
C ALA A 246 -1.93 -16.99 37.72
N VAL A 247 -1.57 -18.18 37.23
CA VAL A 247 -1.88 -18.61 35.84
C VAL A 247 -3.39 -18.74 35.64
N LYS A 248 -4.09 -19.40 36.58
CA LYS A 248 -5.56 -19.56 36.52
C LYS A 248 -6.29 -18.23 36.50
N GLU A 249 -5.83 -17.24 37.26
CA GLU A 249 -6.42 -15.91 37.26
C GLU A 249 -6.21 -15.17 35.93
N VAL A 250 -5.02 -15.30 35.32
CA VAL A 250 -4.76 -14.74 33.98
C VAL A 250 -5.67 -15.40 32.92
N ASP A 251 -5.92 -16.72 33.04
CA ASP A 251 -6.83 -17.45 32.15
C ASP A 251 -8.29 -17.03 32.30
N ARG A 252 -8.75 -16.82 33.54
CA ARG A 252 -10.09 -16.29 33.82
C ARG A 252 -10.29 -14.93 33.15
N LEU A 253 -9.32 -14.03 33.31
CA LEU A 253 -9.34 -12.68 32.72
C LEU A 253 -9.18 -12.67 31.19
N LEU A 254 -8.72 -13.76 30.57
CA LEU A 254 -8.68 -13.92 29.12
C LEU A 254 -10.04 -14.41 28.60
N ASN A 255 -10.62 -15.41 29.27
CA ASN A 255 -11.89 -16.02 28.88
C ASN A 255 -13.10 -15.09 29.09
N GLU A 256 -13.11 -14.28 30.15
CA GLU A 256 -14.17 -13.28 30.37
C GLU A 256 -14.24 -12.20 29.28
N LYS A 257 -13.13 -11.97 28.55
CA LYS A 257 -13.08 -11.03 27.42
C LYS A 257 -13.45 -11.66 26.07
N LEU A 258 -13.47 -13.00 25.96
CA LEU A 258 -13.88 -13.73 24.75
C LEU A 258 -15.40 -13.92 24.66
N LEU A 259 -16.14 -13.57 25.73
CA LEU A 259 -17.61 -13.71 25.86
C LEU A 259 -18.36 -12.38 25.70
N LEU A 260 -17.67 -11.28 25.38
CA LEU A 260 -18.20 -9.94 25.09
C LEU A 260 -17.84 -9.55 23.65
#